data_AF-A0A3B6J0R5-F1
#
_entry.id   AF-A0A3B6J0R5-F1
#
_cell.length_a   1.000
_cell.length_b   1.000
_cell.length_c   1.000
_cell.angle_alpha   90.00
_cell.angle_beta   90.00
_cell.angle_gamma   90.00
#
_symmetry.space_group_name_H-M   'P 1'
#
loop_
_entity.id
_entity.type
_entity.pdbx_description
1 polymer ?
#
loop_
_entity_poly.entity_id
_entity_poly.type
_entity_poly.pdbx_seq_one_letter_code
_entity_poly.pdbx_strand_id
1 'polypeptide(L)'
;MACGHKAAARDVPAVLLLLLLLLVVSLATVTRCAWVGDYASDHGCGKTFVEALCDPADAAQNRACSDACHYNGCGGGRCVYVATARGCYCKP
;
A
#
# COMPACT_ATOMS: atom_id res chain seq x y z
N MET A 1 -14.55 18.88 54.39
CA MET A 1 -15.53 18.48 53.36
C MET A 1 -15.53 19.59 52.32
N ALA A 2 -15.29 19.42 51.01
CA ALA A 2 -15.13 18.25 50.16
C ALA A 2 -14.23 18.63 48.96
N CYS A 3 -13.44 17.68 48.44
CA CYS A 3 -12.70 17.83 47.20
C CYS A 3 -13.66 17.72 46.00
N GLY A 4 -13.77 18.78 45.20
CA GLY A 4 -14.49 18.76 43.92
C GLY A 4 -13.60 18.24 42.80
N HIS A 5 -13.68 16.94 42.48
CA HIS A 5 -13.07 16.40 41.26
C HIS A 5 -13.92 16.80 40.04
N LYS A 6 -13.47 17.82 39.30
CA LYS A 6 -14.08 18.21 38.03
C LYS A 6 -13.88 17.09 37.00
N ALA A 7 -15.02 16.51 36.61
CA ALA A 7 -15.28 15.60 35.51
C ALA A 7 -14.21 15.51 34.40
N ALA A 8 -13.43 14.43 34.42
CA ALA A 8 -12.64 13.92 33.28
C ALA A 8 -13.45 12.88 32.48
N ALA A 9 -14.73 13.17 32.20
CA ALA A 9 -15.64 12.24 31.52
C ALA A 9 -15.84 12.56 30.02
N ARG A 10 -15.16 13.59 29.49
CA ARG A 10 -15.29 14.02 28.09
C ARG A 10 -14.17 13.54 27.16
N ASP A 11 -13.06 13.04 27.71
CA ASP A 11 -11.87 12.69 26.92
C ASP A 11 -11.84 11.24 26.45
N VAL A 12 -12.58 10.35 27.12
CA VAL A 12 -12.68 8.92 26.74
C VAL A 12 -13.21 8.72 25.31
N PRO A 13 -14.31 9.37 24.86
CA PRO A 13 -14.78 9.20 23.49
C PRO A 13 -13.82 9.81 22.46
N ALA A 14 -13.15 10.92 22.77
CA ALA A 14 -12.21 11.56 21.85
C ALA A 14 -10.93 10.74 21.65
N VAL A 15 -10.38 10.17 22.73
CA VAL A 15 -9.20 9.28 22.68
C VAL A 15 -9.53 8.00 21.92
N LEU A 16 -10.71 7.40 22.18
CA LEU A 16 -11.16 6.21 21.46
C LEU A 16 -11.36 6.49 19.96
N LEU A 17 -11.94 7.64 19.61
CA LEU A 17 -12.10 8.05 18.22
C LEU A 17 -10.75 8.26 17.52
N LEU A 18 -9.79 8.89 18.20
CA LEU A 18 -8.44 9.10 17.68
C LEU A 18 -7.71 7.77 17.44
N LEU A 19 -7.82 6.82 18.37
CA LEU A 19 -7.25 5.48 18.23
C LEU A 19 -7.88 4.71 17.05
N LEU A 20 -9.21 4.80 16.88
CA LEU A 20 -9.90 4.19 15.74
C LEU A 20 -9.45 4.81 14.41
N LEU A 21 -9.32 6.13 14.33
CA LEU A 21 -8.82 6.82 13.14
C LEU A 21 -7.37 6.42 12.81
N LEU A 22 -6.51 6.36 13.82
CA LEU A 22 -5.12 5.89 13.66
C LEU A 22 -5.08 4.45 13.17
N LEU A 23 -5.93 3.57 13.70
CA LEU A 23 -6.02 2.18 13.27
C LEU A 23 -6.43 2.11 11.79
N VAL A 24 -7.49 2.80 11.39
CA VAL A 24 -7.98 2.83 10.00
C VAL A 24 -6.91 3.35 9.03
N VAL A 25 -6.21 4.43 9.40
CA VAL A 25 -5.11 4.98 8.60
C VAL A 25 -3.97 3.97 8.48
N SER A 26 -3.63 3.26 9.57
CA SER A 26 -2.58 2.24 9.59
C SER A 26 -2.94 1.04 8.72
N LEU A 27 -4.20 0.58 8.73
CA LEU A 27 -4.65 -0.49 7.84
C LEU A 27 -4.61 -0.05 6.36
N ALA A 28 -4.98 1.19 6.08
CA ALA A 28 -4.94 1.75 4.72
C ALA A 28 -3.50 1.93 4.20
N THR A 29 -2.51 2.18 5.05
CA THR A 29 -1.10 2.23 4.65
C THR A 29 -0.46 0.84 4.55
N VAL A 30 -0.80 -0.09 5.45
CA VAL A 30 -0.26 -1.47 5.41
C VAL A 30 -0.78 -2.23 4.19
N THR A 31 -2.06 -2.10 3.86
CA THR A 31 -2.60 -2.66 2.60
C THR A 31 -1.91 -2.08 1.37
N ARG A 32 -1.37 -0.86 1.47
CA ARG A 32 -0.54 -0.22 0.43
C ARG A 32 0.94 -0.58 0.42
N CYS A 33 1.39 -1.43 1.34
CA CYS A 33 2.77 -1.91 1.37
C CYS A 33 2.83 -3.43 1.24
N ALA A 34 1.73 -4.14 1.51
CA ALA A 34 1.65 -5.60 1.46
C ALA A 34 1.75 -6.19 0.05
N TRP A 35 1.57 -5.40 -1.01
CA TRP A 35 1.79 -5.87 -2.39
C TRP A 35 3.27 -6.13 -2.72
N VAL A 36 4.21 -5.68 -1.88
CA VAL A 36 5.65 -5.87 -2.11
C VAL A 36 6.13 -7.26 -1.67
N GLY A 37 5.32 -8.01 -0.89
CA GLY A 37 5.75 -9.23 -0.21
C GLY A 37 5.91 -10.48 -1.08
N ASP A 38 5.18 -10.58 -2.20
CA ASP A 38 5.11 -11.81 -3.02
C ASP A 38 5.40 -11.59 -4.52
N TYR A 39 5.61 -10.34 -4.95
CA TYR A 39 5.63 -9.99 -6.37
C TYR A 39 7.05 -9.75 -6.92
N ALA A 40 7.38 -10.53 -7.96
CA ALA A 40 8.49 -10.39 -8.90
C ALA A 40 9.78 -11.22 -8.70
N SER A 41 9.88 -12.09 -7.71
CA SER A 41 11.05 -12.97 -7.55
C SER A 41 11.29 -13.94 -8.72
N ASP A 42 10.27 -14.22 -9.54
CA ASP A 42 10.34 -15.16 -10.67
C ASP A 42 9.91 -14.55 -12.02
N HIS A 43 9.71 -13.23 -12.07
CA HIS A 43 9.25 -12.56 -13.29
C HIS A 43 10.44 -11.96 -14.02
N GLY A 44 11.10 -12.80 -14.82
CA GLY A 44 12.26 -12.40 -15.62
C GLY A 44 12.02 -11.11 -16.41
N CYS A 45 13.09 -10.35 -16.65
CA CYS A 45 12.97 -9.04 -17.28
C CYS A 45 12.41 -9.12 -18.72
N GLY A 46 11.67 -8.10 -19.12
CA GLY A 46 10.92 -8.08 -20.38
C GLY A 46 9.59 -8.85 -20.34
N LYS A 47 9.17 -9.33 -19.17
CA LYS A 47 7.87 -10.00 -18.96
C LYS A 47 6.86 -9.05 -18.31
N THR A 48 5.59 -9.31 -18.62
CA THR A 48 4.46 -8.72 -17.90
C THR A 48 3.79 -9.81 -17.08
N PHE A 49 3.56 -9.54 -15.80
CA PHE A 49 2.74 -10.39 -14.94
C PHE A 49 1.43 -9.67 -14.61
N VAL A 50 0.36 -10.45 -14.46
CA VAL A 50 -0.97 -9.92 -14.12
C VAL A 50 -0.95 -9.52 -12.65
N GLU A 51 -1.33 -8.28 -12.39
CA GLU A 51 -1.42 -7.70 -11.06
C GLU A 51 -2.60 -6.74 -11.08
N ALA A 52 -3.69 -7.19 -10.46
CA ALA A 52 -4.93 -6.44 -10.40
C ALA A 52 -4.76 -5.11 -9.66
N LEU A 53 -3.77 -4.99 -8.78
CA LEU A 53 -3.45 -3.78 -8.02
C LEU A 53 -2.40 -2.90 -8.71
N CYS A 54 -2.08 -3.12 -9.99
CA CYS A 54 -1.15 -2.29 -10.75
C CYS A 54 -1.91 -1.37 -11.72
N ASP A 55 -2.48 -0.30 -11.20
CA ASP A 55 -3.16 0.73 -11.98
C ASP A 55 -2.15 1.62 -12.72
N PRO A 56 -2.16 1.63 -14.07
CA PRO A 56 -1.30 2.53 -14.85
C PRO A 56 -1.51 4.01 -14.54
N ALA A 57 -2.68 4.41 -14.03
CA ALA A 57 -2.98 5.79 -13.65
C ALA A 57 -2.48 6.17 -12.25
N ASP A 58 -2.13 5.20 -11.40
CA ASP A 58 -1.69 5.46 -10.03
C ASP A 58 -0.14 5.49 -9.95
N ALA A 59 0.40 6.64 -9.57
CA ALA A 59 1.84 6.84 -9.45
C ALA A 59 2.49 6.02 -8.32
N ALA A 60 1.76 5.74 -7.23
CA ALA A 60 2.26 4.92 -6.15
C ALA A 60 2.33 3.44 -6.56
N GLN A 61 1.32 2.94 -7.28
CA GLN A 61 1.31 1.57 -7.81
C GLN A 61 2.40 1.38 -8.87
N ASN A 62 2.61 2.37 -9.74
CA ASN A 62 3.73 2.36 -10.69
C ASN A 62 5.10 2.34 -10.00
N ARG A 63 5.30 3.12 -8.92
CA ARG A 63 6.54 3.08 -8.14
C ARG A 63 6.74 1.72 -7.49
N ALA A 64 5.70 1.15 -6.88
CA ALA A 64 5.78 -0.18 -6.27
C ALA A 64 6.17 -1.26 -7.30
N CYS A 65 5.56 -1.27 -8.49
CA CYS A 65 5.95 -2.14 -9.60
C CYS A 65 7.40 -1.88 -10.04
N SER A 66 7.82 -0.62 -10.11
CA SER A 66 9.19 -0.28 -10.49
C SER A 66 10.22 -0.78 -9.49
N ASP A 67 9.98 -0.55 -8.20
CA ASP A 67 10.87 -0.97 -7.13
C ASP A 67 10.95 -2.49 -7.05
N ALA A 68 9.81 -3.19 -7.17
CA ALA A 68 9.76 -4.64 -7.22
C ALA A 68 10.60 -5.22 -8.37
N CYS A 69 10.43 -4.73 -9.61
CA CYS A 69 11.24 -5.18 -10.74
C CYS A 69 12.73 -4.82 -10.54
N HIS A 70 13.04 -3.65 -9.98
CA HIS A 70 14.41 -3.22 -9.74
C HIS A 70 15.15 -4.12 -8.74
N TYR A 71 14.49 -4.46 -7.62
CA TYR A 71 15.05 -5.36 -6.62
C TYR A 71 15.22 -6.80 -7.12
N ASN A 72 14.55 -7.16 -8.22
CA ASN A 72 14.73 -8.43 -8.91
C ASN A 72 15.78 -8.39 -10.04
N GLY A 73 16.56 -7.31 -10.13
CA GLY A 73 17.68 -7.21 -11.08
C GLY A 73 17.32 -6.68 -12.47
N CYS A 74 16.11 -6.17 -12.65
CA CYS A 74 15.65 -5.58 -13.91
C CYS A 74 15.82 -4.04 -13.91
N GLY A 75 15.61 -3.39 -15.06
CA GLY A 75 15.66 -1.93 -15.23
C GLY A 75 14.51 -1.15 -14.56
N GLY A 76 13.86 -1.74 -13.55
CA GLY A 76 12.60 -1.29 -12.97
C GLY A 76 11.38 -1.74 -13.78
N GLY A 77 10.24 -1.08 -13.58
CA GLY A 77 8.95 -1.58 -14.07
C GLY A 77 7.91 -0.48 -14.25
N ARG A 78 6.77 -0.85 -14.82
CA ARG A 78 5.61 0.02 -15.03
C ARG A 78 4.31 -0.77 -15.03
N CYS A 79 3.26 -0.20 -14.45
CA CYS A 79 1.91 -0.73 -14.57
C CYS A 79 1.38 -0.54 -16.00
N VAL A 80 0.81 -1.60 -16.57
CA VAL A 80 0.26 -1.64 -17.92
C VAL A 80 -1.08 -2.35 -17.94
N TYR A 81 -1.88 -2.07 -18.96
CA TYR A 81 -3.03 -2.91 -19.29
C TYR A 81 -2.57 -4.06 -20.19
N VAL A 82 -2.97 -5.28 -19.83
CA VAL A 82 -2.76 -6.50 -20.62
C VAL A 82 -4.13 -7.05 -20.97
N ALA A 83 -4.55 -6.90 -22.22
CA ALA A 83 -5.94 -7.13 -22.65
C ALA A 83 -6.93 -6.34 -21.76
N THR A 84 -7.77 -7.04 -20.99
CA THR A 84 -8.74 -6.43 -20.06
C THR A 84 -8.26 -6.41 -18.60
N ALA A 85 -7.04 -6.88 -18.34
CA ALA A 85 -6.46 -6.95 -17.00
C ALA A 85 -5.38 -5.88 -16.79
N ARG A 86 -5.04 -5.64 -15.53
CA ARG A 86 -3.90 -4.83 -15.11
C ARG A 86 -2.70 -5.75 -14.84
N GLY A 87 -1.50 -5.23 -15.04
CA GLY A 87 -0.27 -5.97 -14.82
C GLY A 87 0.93 -5.07 -14.65
N CYS A 88 2.03 -5.65 -14.18
CA CYS A 88 3.31 -4.97 -14.04
C CYS A 88 4.27 -5.54 -15.09
N TYR A 89 4.84 -4.66 -15.91
CA TYR A 89 5.86 -5.00 -16.90
C TYR A 89 7.23 -4.64 -16.35
N CYS A 90 8.12 -5.62 -16.20
CA CYS A 90 9.51 -5.39 -15.83
C CYS A 90 10.36 -5.12 -17.07
N LYS A 91 11.06 -3.98 -17.08
CA LYS A 91 11.94 -3.59 -18.18
C LYS A 91 13.22 -4.45 -18.15
N PRO A 92 13.70 -4.97 -19.30
CA PRO A 92 15.00 -5.63 -19.38
C PRO A 92 16.14 -4.73 -18.91
#